data_AF-A0A3M2GQM7-F1
#
_entry.id   AF-A0A3M2GQM7-F1
#
_cell.length_a   1.000
_cell.length_b   1.000
_cell.length_c   1.000
_cell.angle_alpha   90.00
_cell.angle_beta   90.00
_cell.angle_gamma   90.00
#
_symmetry.space_group_name_H-M   'P 1'
#
loop_
_entity.id
_entity.type
_entity.pdbx_description
1 polymer ?
#
loop_
_entity_poly.entity_id
_entity_poly.type
_entity_poly.pdbx_seq_one_letter_code
_entity_poly.pdbx_strand_id
1 'polypeptide(L)'
;MTDEVLAPAGVPRILAIDPDDHDDILDVVGVGEAPDPAELARAWGVDSLPVTEVTDDALLAFNDPAARAAGHPAGGGIATAADLARWYQALLHDDGTIVPAALRADVFEIIRQDHPDWLGVEAHRTYAFVLAGDDGKATLRGHGHGSSPAAFGHGGAKGQKAWADPATGLSFAYLTNGLERDDLVHARRGVALSSLAAALTRPPGDEPR
;
A
#
# COMPACT_ATOMS: atom_id res chain seq x y z
N MET A 1 -13.71 12.91 7.24
CA MET A 1 -13.01 11.86 6.44
C MET A 1 -13.95 11.23 5.42
N THR A 2 -14.99 10.48 5.80
CA THR A 2 -15.88 9.83 4.81
C THR A 2 -16.48 10.81 3.81
N ASP A 3 -17.11 11.88 4.27
CA ASP A 3 -17.85 12.81 3.41
C ASP A 3 -16.94 13.67 2.50
N GLU A 4 -15.71 13.93 2.93
CA GLU A 4 -14.78 14.82 2.22
C GLU A 4 -13.77 14.06 1.34
N VAL A 5 -13.46 12.80 1.68
CA VAL A 5 -12.36 12.05 1.04
C VAL A 5 -12.85 10.80 0.29
N LEU A 6 -13.85 10.09 0.81
CA LEU A 6 -14.32 8.83 0.24
C LEU A 6 -15.59 9.02 -0.60
N ALA A 7 -16.54 9.82 -0.11
CA ALA A 7 -17.79 10.10 -0.80
C ALA A 7 -17.60 10.74 -2.19
N PRO A 8 -16.66 11.69 -2.42
CA PRO A 8 -16.40 12.20 -3.76
C PRO A 8 -15.87 11.13 -4.72
N ALA A 9 -15.21 10.10 -4.20
CA ALA A 9 -14.73 8.96 -4.97
C ALA A 9 -15.80 7.87 -5.17
N GLY A 10 -17.01 8.05 -4.62
CA GLY A 10 -18.06 7.03 -4.63
C GLY A 10 -17.68 5.77 -3.85
N VAL A 11 -16.79 5.90 -2.86
CA VAL A 11 -16.26 4.81 -2.05
C VAL A 11 -16.94 4.79 -0.69
N PRO A 12 -17.37 3.61 -0.19
CA PRO A 12 -17.97 3.51 1.14
C PRO A 12 -16.97 3.89 2.24
N ARG A 13 -17.47 4.01 3.47
CA ARG A 13 -16.62 4.24 4.64
C ARG A 13 -15.62 3.09 4.81
N ILE A 14 -14.35 3.43 5.02
CA ILE A 14 -13.27 2.43 5.25
C ILE A 14 -12.66 2.47 6.65
N LEU A 15 -12.97 3.48 7.46
CA LEU A 15 -12.51 3.60 8.85
C LEU A 15 -13.72 3.81 9.77
N ALA A 16 -13.64 3.28 10.99
CA ALA A 16 -14.69 3.39 12.01
C ALA A 16 -16.02 2.81 11.50
N ILE A 17 -15.96 1.53 11.12
CA ILE A 17 -17.11 0.80 10.57
C ILE A 17 -18.12 0.55 11.69
N ASP A 18 -19.39 0.80 11.40
CA ASP A 18 -20.47 0.58 12.36
C ASP A 18 -20.51 -0.90 12.78
N PRO A 19 -20.60 -1.23 14.08
CA PRO A 19 -20.74 -2.62 14.53
C PRO A 19 -21.82 -3.43 13.82
N ASP A 20 -22.89 -2.79 13.36
CA ASP A 20 -23.97 -3.45 12.62
C ASP A 20 -23.55 -3.88 11.19
N ASP A 21 -22.46 -3.32 10.65
CA ASP A 21 -21.91 -3.59 9.31
C ASP A 21 -20.66 -4.52 9.35
N HIS A 22 -20.44 -5.25 10.45
CA HIS A 22 -19.24 -6.10 10.62
C HIS A 22 -19.37 -7.52 10.06
N ASP A 23 -20.56 -7.92 9.64
CA ASP A 23 -20.89 -9.29 9.24
C ASP A 23 -20.15 -9.77 7.97
N ASP A 24 -19.88 -8.87 7.02
CA ASP A 24 -19.12 -9.14 5.79
C ASP A 24 -17.61 -8.81 5.90
N ILE A 25 -17.11 -8.59 7.12
CA ILE A 25 -15.68 -8.29 7.36
C ILE A 25 -14.95 -9.57 7.72
N LEU A 26 -14.08 -10.03 6.82
CA LEU A 26 -13.19 -11.16 7.08
C LEU A 26 -12.14 -10.80 8.14
N ASP A 27 -11.98 -11.68 9.12
CA ASP A 27 -10.87 -11.62 10.06
C ASP A 27 -9.53 -11.74 9.34
N VAL A 28 -8.55 -10.95 9.78
CA VAL A 28 -7.16 -11.16 9.40
C VAL A 28 -6.60 -12.37 10.14
N VAL A 29 -5.89 -13.22 9.42
CA VAL A 29 -5.36 -14.49 9.94
C VAL A 29 -3.89 -14.64 9.57
N GLY A 30 -3.07 -15.12 10.51
CA GLY A 30 -1.68 -15.47 10.23
C GLY A 30 -1.59 -16.63 9.24
N VAL A 31 -0.84 -16.45 8.15
CA VAL A 31 -0.60 -17.50 7.14
C VAL A 31 0.90 -17.65 6.88
N GLY A 32 1.29 -18.83 6.41
CA GLY A 32 2.70 -19.13 6.19
C GLY A 32 3.50 -19.31 7.49
N GLU A 33 4.80 -19.43 7.31
CA GLU A 33 5.79 -19.56 8.38
C GLU A 33 6.72 -18.33 8.38
N ALA A 34 7.45 -18.12 9.47
CA ALA A 34 8.47 -17.07 9.50
C ALA A 34 9.58 -17.38 8.47
N PRO A 35 10.22 -16.35 7.88
CA PRO A 35 11.26 -16.58 6.89
C PRO A 35 12.46 -17.29 7.50
N ASP A 36 13.11 -18.16 6.72
CA ASP A 36 14.39 -18.78 7.12
C ASP A 36 15.46 -17.67 7.25
N PRO A 37 16.14 -17.51 8.41
CA PRO A 37 17.21 -16.54 8.59
C PRO A 37 18.31 -16.64 7.52
N ALA A 38 18.62 -17.85 7.04
CA ALA A 38 19.61 -18.04 5.98
C ALA A 38 19.12 -17.51 4.61
N GLU A 39 17.80 -17.45 4.39
CA GLU A 39 17.22 -16.82 3.22
C GLU A 39 17.17 -15.30 3.35
N LEU A 40 16.84 -14.78 4.55
CA LEU A 40 16.89 -13.33 4.84
C LEU A 40 18.30 -12.78 4.64
N ALA A 41 19.32 -13.45 5.18
CA ALA A 41 20.71 -13.04 5.03
C ALA A 41 21.14 -13.01 3.56
N ARG A 42 20.67 -13.98 2.76
CA ARG A 42 20.98 -14.05 1.32
C ARG A 42 20.25 -12.98 0.52
N ALA A 43 18.99 -12.70 0.82
CA ALA A 43 18.14 -11.81 0.04
C ALA A 43 18.32 -10.33 0.42
N TRP A 44 18.49 -10.05 1.71
CA TRP A 44 18.47 -8.71 2.29
C TRP A 44 19.70 -8.38 3.15
N GLY A 45 20.64 -9.33 3.32
CA GLY A 45 21.87 -9.07 4.08
C GLY A 45 21.64 -8.88 5.58
N VAL A 46 20.52 -9.38 6.10
CA VAL A 46 20.15 -9.27 7.53
C VAL A 46 19.86 -10.65 8.12
N ASP A 47 20.26 -10.85 9.38
CA ASP A 47 19.99 -12.10 10.11
C ASP A 47 18.57 -12.15 10.70
N SER A 48 17.96 -10.98 10.90
CA SER A 48 16.59 -10.82 11.40
C SER A 48 16.03 -9.46 11.03
N LEU A 49 14.71 -9.37 10.92
CA LEU A 49 14.03 -8.08 10.75
C LEU A 49 13.99 -7.29 12.06
N PRO A 50 14.00 -5.95 12.01
CA PRO A 50 13.84 -5.14 13.20
C PRO A 50 12.47 -5.36 13.83
N VAL A 51 12.43 -5.44 15.16
CA VAL A 51 11.15 -5.40 15.89
C VAL A 51 10.59 -3.99 15.75
N THR A 52 9.37 -3.89 15.22
CA THR A 52 8.64 -2.62 15.08
C THR A 52 7.35 -2.65 15.91
N GLU A 53 6.63 -1.53 15.97
CA GLU A 53 5.31 -1.48 16.59
C GLU A 53 4.24 -2.28 15.81
N VAL A 54 4.53 -2.67 14.56
CA VAL A 54 3.63 -3.45 13.70
C VAL A 54 3.93 -4.95 13.85
N THR A 55 3.50 -5.53 14.98
CA THR A 55 3.64 -6.97 15.28
C THR A 55 2.46 -7.78 14.76
N ASP A 56 2.62 -9.10 14.63
CA ASP A 56 1.50 -10.01 14.29
C ASP A 56 0.34 -9.85 15.28
N ASP A 57 0.62 -9.76 16.59
CA ASP A 57 -0.39 -9.56 17.62
C ASP A 57 -1.12 -8.21 17.47
N ALA A 58 -0.39 -7.14 17.14
CA ALA A 58 -0.99 -5.83 16.88
C ALA A 58 -1.92 -5.85 15.66
N LEU A 59 -1.55 -6.60 14.62
CA LEU A 59 -2.39 -6.78 13.43
C LEU A 59 -3.63 -7.63 13.73
N LEU A 60 -3.48 -8.71 14.49
CA LEU A 60 -4.59 -9.57 14.92
C LEU A 60 -5.59 -8.86 15.84
N ALA A 61 -5.12 -7.85 16.59
CA ALA A 61 -5.99 -7.03 17.44
C ALA A 61 -7.05 -6.24 16.63
N PHE A 62 -6.85 -6.01 15.32
CA PHE A 62 -7.86 -5.40 14.46
C PHE A 62 -9.07 -6.31 14.16
N ASN A 63 -9.03 -7.58 14.60
CA ASN A 63 -10.21 -8.44 14.58
C ASN A 63 -11.23 -8.10 15.67
N ASP A 64 -10.84 -7.37 16.73
CA ASP A 64 -11.77 -6.92 17.75
C ASP A 64 -12.79 -5.95 17.13
N PRO A 65 -14.11 -6.21 17.23
CA PRO A 65 -15.14 -5.29 16.76
C PRO A 65 -14.98 -3.87 17.32
N ALA A 66 -14.51 -3.71 18.56
CA ALA A 66 -14.24 -2.40 19.14
C ALA A 66 -13.10 -1.67 18.40
N ALA A 67 -12.08 -2.40 17.94
CA ALA A 67 -10.99 -1.82 17.15
C ALA A 67 -11.46 -1.40 15.74
N ARG A 68 -12.32 -2.20 15.11
CA ARG A 68 -12.95 -1.88 13.81
C ARG A 68 -13.82 -0.64 13.89
N ALA A 69 -14.60 -0.52 14.96
CA ALA A 69 -15.44 0.65 15.22
C ALA A 69 -14.62 1.90 15.59
N ALA A 70 -13.47 1.73 16.24
CA ALA A 70 -12.57 2.84 16.54
C ALA A 70 -11.88 3.43 15.29
N GLY A 71 -11.59 2.59 14.28
CA GLY A 71 -11.08 3.05 12.99
C GLY A 71 -9.69 3.68 13.03
N HIS A 72 -8.69 2.99 13.61
CA HIS A 72 -7.33 3.52 13.75
C HIS A 72 -6.73 3.91 12.38
N PRO A 73 -6.41 5.19 12.12
CA PRO A 73 -6.05 5.65 10.77
C PRO A 73 -4.75 5.06 10.22
N ALA A 74 -3.85 4.58 11.08
CA ALA A 74 -2.59 3.96 10.65
C ALA A 74 -2.72 2.49 10.16
N GLY A 75 -3.84 1.81 10.40
CA GLY A 75 -3.93 0.37 10.09
C GLY A 75 -5.31 -0.29 10.18
N GLY A 76 -6.31 0.38 10.76
CA GLY A 76 -7.68 -0.14 10.91
C GLY A 76 -8.57 0.10 9.69
N GLY A 77 -7.98 0.34 8.51
CA GLY A 77 -8.73 0.51 7.26
C GLY A 77 -9.30 -0.81 6.75
N ILE A 78 -10.59 -0.83 6.44
CA ILE A 78 -11.32 -2.00 5.94
C ILE A 78 -11.97 -1.61 4.61
N ALA A 79 -11.60 -2.28 3.54
CA ALA A 79 -12.09 -1.99 2.20
C ALA A 79 -12.04 -3.23 1.32
N THR A 80 -12.80 -3.21 0.23
CA THR A 80 -12.54 -4.12 -0.89
C THR A 80 -11.41 -3.59 -1.77
N ALA A 81 -10.72 -4.47 -2.51
CA ALA A 81 -9.69 -4.03 -3.45
C ALA A 81 -10.27 -3.13 -4.55
N ALA A 82 -11.52 -3.38 -4.97
CA ALA A 82 -12.21 -2.56 -5.96
C ALA A 82 -12.46 -1.13 -5.45
N ASP A 83 -12.89 -0.99 -4.21
CA ASP A 83 -13.13 0.33 -3.61
C ASP A 83 -11.84 1.10 -3.40
N LEU A 84 -10.77 0.44 -2.95
CA LEU A 84 -9.49 1.10 -2.79
C LEU A 84 -8.89 1.52 -4.14
N ALA A 85 -8.97 0.68 -5.18
CA ALA A 85 -8.56 1.05 -6.53
C ALA A 85 -9.38 2.24 -7.06
N ARG A 86 -10.70 2.25 -6.85
CA ARG A 86 -11.56 3.40 -7.22
C ARG A 86 -11.16 4.68 -6.50
N TRP A 87 -10.83 4.61 -5.22
CA TRP A 87 -10.35 5.76 -4.47
C TRP A 87 -9.04 6.32 -5.04
N TYR A 88 -8.07 5.45 -5.33
CA TYR A 88 -6.83 5.83 -6.00
C TYR A 88 -7.08 6.42 -7.40
N GLN A 89 -8.05 5.88 -8.15
CA GLN A 89 -8.45 6.44 -9.45
C GLN A 89 -9.05 7.84 -9.31
N ALA A 90 -9.87 8.08 -8.27
CA ALA A 90 -10.45 9.38 -8.00
C ALA A 90 -9.36 10.41 -7.65
N LEU A 91 -8.37 10.03 -6.83
CA LEU A 91 -7.21 10.89 -6.54
C LEU A 91 -6.38 11.22 -7.78
N LEU A 92 -6.19 10.25 -8.67
CA LEU A 92 -5.46 10.43 -9.92
C LEU A 92 -6.07 11.53 -10.81
N HIS A 93 -7.40 11.63 -10.79
CA HIS A 93 -8.18 12.58 -11.59
C HIS A 93 -8.78 13.71 -10.74
N ASP A 94 -8.32 13.87 -9.50
CA ASP A 94 -8.86 14.87 -8.60
C ASP A 94 -8.61 16.28 -9.15
N ASP A 95 -9.69 17.06 -9.27
CA ASP A 95 -9.72 18.43 -9.76
C ASP A 95 -9.64 19.47 -8.63
N GLY A 96 -9.33 19.02 -7.41
CA GLY A 96 -9.29 19.83 -6.21
C GLY A 96 -10.46 19.57 -5.26
N THR A 97 -11.34 18.64 -5.61
CA THR A 97 -12.50 18.24 -4.79
C THR A 97 -12.08 17.43 -3.56
N ILE A 98 -11.13 16.50 -3.72
CA ILE A 98 -10.64 15.63 -2.63
C ILE A 98 -9.42 16.27 -1.95
N VAL A 99 -8.45 16.72 -2.73
CA VAL A 99 -7.22 17.34 -2.24
C VAL A 99 -7.21 18.81 -2.61
N PRO A 100 -7.28 19.74 -1.64
CA PRO A 100 -7.23 21.17 -1.94
C PRO A 100 -6.04 21.53 -2.82
N ALA A 101 -6.24 22.38 -3.82
CA ALA A 101 -5.20 22.73 -4.80
C ALA A 101 -3.88 23.19 -4.16
N ALA A 102 -3.95 23.88 -3.01
CA ALA A 102 -2.79 24.33 -2.26
C ALA A 102 -1.94 23.20 -1.65
N LEU A 103 -2.51 22.00 -1.46
CA LEU A 103 -1.84 20.83 -0.90
C LEU A 103 -1.43 19.81 -1.97
N ARG A 104 -1.83 19.99 -3.23
CA ARG A 104 -1.66 18.98 -4.28
C ARG A 104 -0.20 18.53 -4.43
N ALA A 105 0.72 19.49 -4.57
CA ALA A 105 2.15 19.17 -4.71
C ALA A 105 2.68 18.43 -3.47
N ASP A 106 2.22 18.80 -2.28
CA ASP A 106 2.62 18.17 -1.02
C ASP A 106 2.07 16.77 -0.80
N VAL A 107 0.96 16.44 -1.46
CA VAL A 107 0.35 15.12 -1.42
C VAL A 107 0.96 14.20 -2.47
N PHE A 108 1.24 14.68 -3.68
CA PHE A 108 1.58 13.81 -4.82
C PHE A 108 3.01 13.93 -5.35
N GLU A 109 3.76 14.99 -5.02
CA GLU A 109 5.02 15.31 -5.74
C GLU A 109 6.20 15.58 -4.82
N ILE A 110 5.99 16.34 -3.74
CA ILE A 110 7.08 16.82 -2.88
C ILE A 110 7.40 15.76 -1.83
N ILE A 111 8.63 15.24 -1.89
CA ILE A 111 9.19 14.39 -0.84
C ILE A 111 9.39 15.23 0.43
N ARG A 112 8.74 14.83 1.50
CA ARG A 112 8.80 15.44 2.84
C ARG A 112 9.62 14.61 3.82
N GLN A 113 9.80 13.31 3.55
CA GLN A 113 10.62 12.43 4.35
C GLN A 113 11.37 11.42 3.47
N ASP A 114 12.70 11.43 3.59
CA ASP A 114 13.64 10.62 2.80
C ASP A 114 14.60 9.78 3.64
N HIS A 115 14.65 9.93 4.98
CA HIS A 115 15.37 9.01 5.88
C HIS A 115 15.34 7.54 5.40
N PRO A 116 16.51 6.88 5.35
CA PRO A 116 16.61 5.52 4.91
C PRO A 116 15.94 4.56 5.89
N ASP A 117 15.34 3.51 5.37
CA ASP A 117 14.90 2.36 6.13
C ASP A 117 16.09 1.49 6.57
N TRP A 118 15.81 0.36 7.22
CA TRP A 118 16.82 -0.59 7.68
C TRP A 118 17.56 -1.32 6.55
N LEU A 119 17.08 -1.24 5.31
CA LEU A 119 17.78 -1.70 4.10
C LEU A 119 18.62 -0.59 3.45
N GLY A 120 18.64 0.62 4.02
CA GLY A 120 19.34 1.77 3.45
C GLY A 120 18.59 2.41 2.27
N VAL A 121 17.32 2.09 2.09
CA VAL A 121 16.48 2.66 1.03
C VAL A 121 15.80 3.89 1.59
N GLU A 122 16.05 5.06 0.99
CA GLU A 122 15.34 6.30 1.33
C GLU A 122 13.82 6.06 1.28
N ALA A 123 12.97 6.82 1.96
CA ALA A 123 11.54 6.49 2.01
C ALA A 123 10.70 7.13 0.89
N HIS A 124 11.06 8.33 0.41
CA HIS A 124 10.28 9.14 -0.56
C HIS A 124 8.82 9.34 -0.15
N ARG A 125 8.57 9.70 1.11
CA ARG A 125 7.20 9.97 1.59
C ARG A 125 6.84 11.43 1.36
N THR A 126 5.67 11.65 0.78
CA THR A 126 4.95 12.93 0.76
C THR A 126 4.13 13.06 2.06
N TYR A 127 3.20 14.02 2.14
CA TYR A 127 2.25 14.04 3.27
C TYR A 127 1.26 12.87 3.29
N ALA A 128 1.11 12.12 2.19
CA ALA A 128 0.11 11.07 2.08
C ALA A 128 0.63 9.74 1.53
N PHE A 129 1.64 9.77 0.67
CA PHE A 129 2.03 8.61 -0.14
C PHE A 129 3.53 8.40 -0.17
N VAL A 130 3.92 7.18 -0.55
CA VAL A 130 5.27 6.83 -0.97
C VAL A 130 5.34 7.00 -2.48
N LEU A 131 6.33 7.74 -2.98
CA LEU A 131 6.60 7.84 -4.42
C LEU A 131 7.55 6.73 -4.89
N ALA A 132 7.34 6.25 -6.12
CA ALA A 132 8.20 5.25 -6.74
C ALA A 132 9.64 5.77 -6.95
N GLY A 133 9.80 7.01 -7.42
CA GLY A 133 11.10 7.61 -7.71
C GLY A 133 11.78 7.04 -8.96
N ASP A 134 12.89 7.67 -9.36
CA ASP A 134 13.70 7.33 -10.54
C ASP A 134 15.07 6.73 -10.19
N ASP A 135 15.31 6.43 -8.91
CA ASP A 135 16.57 5.90 -8.36
C ASP A 135 16.77 4.39 -8.55
N GLY A 136 15.85 3.74 -9.28
CA GLY A 136 15.84 2.29 -9.49
C GLY A 136 15.37 1.46 -8.28
N LYS A 137 14.87 2.09 -7.21
CA LYS A 137 14.43 1.41 -5.97
C LYS A 137 12.91 1.36 -5.80
N ALA A 138 12.14 1.68 -6.84
CA ALA A 138 10.67 1.68 -6.82
C ALA A 138 10.06 0.39 -6.23
N THR A 139 10.64 -0.78 -6.55
CA THR A 139 10.15 -2.07 -6.04
C THR A 139 10.36 -2.25 -4.53
N LEU A 140 11.43 -1.66 -3.98
CA LEU A 140 11.70 -1.64 -2.54
C LEU A 140 10.75 -0.66 -1.82
N ARG A 141 10.15 0.28 -2.54
CA ARG A 141 9.11 1.21 -2.07
C ARG A 141 7.69 0.70 -2.29
N GLY A 142 7.52 -0.58 -2.64
CA GLY A 142 6.21 -1.20 -2.82
C GLY A 142 5.56 -0.99 -4.19
N HIS A 143 6.29 -0.48 -5.18
CA HIS A 143 5.80 -0.29 -6.55
C HIS A 143 6.27 -1.45 -7.46
N GLY A 144 5.83 -1.45 -8.72
CA GLY A 144 6.17 -2.50 -9.69
C GLY A 144 7.33 -2.10 -10.61
N HIS A 145 7.94 -3.09 -11.26
CA HIS A 145 8.74 -2.83 -12.45
C HIS A 145 7.84 -2.21 -13.54
N GLY A 146 8.23 -1.04 -14.04
CA GLY A 146 7.46 -0.29 -15.04
C GLY A 146 6.48 0.73 -14.46
N SER A 147 6.37 0.86 -13.13
CA SER A 147 5.76 2.06 -12.53
C SER A 147 6.59 3.29 -12.89
N SER A 148 5.94 4.39 -13.25
CA SER A 148 6.65 5.65 -13.50
C SER A 148 7.21 6.23 -12.19
N PRO A 149 8.22 7.13 -12.26
CA PRO A 149 8.75 7.79 -11.06
C PRO A 149 7.71 8.54 -10.23
N ALA A 150 6.63 9.01 -10.89
CA ALA A 150 5.54 9.77 -10.27
C ALA A 150 4.42 8.87 -9.70
N ALA A 151 4.52 7.54 -9.83
CA ALA A 151 3.57 6.65 -9.20
C ALA A 151 3.60 6.85 -7.69
N PHE A 152 2.41 6.97 -7.09
CA PHE A 152 2.23 7.23 -5.67
C PHE A 152 1.34 6.15 -5.06
N GLY A 153 1.66 5.73 -3.84
CA GLY A 153 0.92 4.67 -3.19
C GLY A 153 1.31 4.41 -1.76
N HIS A 154 0.82 3.31 -1.21
CA HIS A 154 1.26 2.81 0.07
C HIS A 154 1.22 1.28 0.10
N GLY A 155 2.22 0.68 0.76
CA GLY A 155 2.19 -0.74 1.11
C GLY A 155 1.53 -0.93 2.48
N GLY A 156 0.71 -1.94 2.64
CA GLY A 156 0.28 -2.40 3.96
C GLY A 156 1.20 -3.48 4.50
N ALA A 157 1.22 -3.63 5.81
CA ALA A 157 1.90 -4.75 6.46
C ALA A 157 1.42 -6.08 5.87
N LYS A 158 2.34 -7.06 5.80
CA LYS A 158 2.04 -8.44 5.38
C LYS A 158 1.50 -8.60 3.94
N GLY A 159 1.77 -7.62 3.09
CA GLY A 159 1.69 -7.79 1.63
C GLY A 159 0.62 -7.00 0.89
N GLN A 160 -0.18 -6.18 1.59
CA GLN A 160 -1.17 -5.34 0.90
C GLN A 160 -0.48 -4.26 0.06
N LYS A 161 -1.06 -3.90 -1.09
CA LYS A 161 -0.51 -2.89 -2.01
C LYS A 161 -1.63 -2.05 -2.59
N ALA A 162 -1.44 -0.73 -2.63
CA ALA A 162 -2.27 0.14 -3.45
C ALA A 162 -1.47 1.33 -3.96
N TRP A 163 -1.67 1.69 -5.22
CA TRP A 163 -0.98 2.80 -5.87
C TRP A 163 -1.74 3.29 -7.10
N ALA A 164 -1.42 4.50 -7.54
CA ALA A 164 -1.82 5.05 -8.84
C ALA A 164 -0.61 5.64 -9.56
N ASP A 165 -0.64 5.60 -10.90
CA ASP A 165 0.45 6.08 -11.75
C ASP A 165 -0.06 7.14 -12.74
N PRO A 166 0.28 8.43 -12.50
CA PRO A 166 -0.11 9.53 -13.39
C PRO A 166 0.35 9.40 -14.83
N ALA A 167 1.46 8.70 -15.09
CA ALA A 167 1.98 8.55 -16.45
C ALA A 167 1.16 7.56 -17.29
N THR A 168 0.56 6.56 -16.64
CA THR A 168 -0.20 5.50 -17.33
C THR A 168 -1.70 5.65 -17.19
N GLY A 169 -2.17 6.44 -16.21
CA GLY A 169 -3.59 6.58 -15.89
C GLY A 169 -4.15 5.41 -15.06
N LEU A 170 -3.29 4.48 -14.63
CA LEU A 170 -3.69 3.25 -13.95
C LEU A 170 -3.72 3.44 -12.43
N SER A 171 -4.72 2.85 -11.78
CA SER A 171 -4.72 2.58 -10.34
C SER A 171 -4.78 1.07 -10.09
N PHE A 172 -4.18 0.64 -8.98
CA PHE A 172 -4.10 -0.76 -8.61
C PHE A 172 -4.28 -0.91 -7.10
N ALA A 173 -4.98 -1.98 -6.70
CA ALA A 173 -5.06 -2.41 -5.31
C ALA A 173 -5.06 -3.94 -5.21
N TYR A 174 -4.34 -4.44 -4.22
CA TYR A 174 -4.31 -5.83 -3.79
C TYR A 174 -4.44 -5.89 -2.27
N LEU A 175 -5.51 -6.53 -1.81
CA LEU A 175 -5.82 -6.73 -0.40
C LEU A 175 -5.94 -8.23 -0.12
N THR A 176 -5.54 -8.63 1.08
CA THR A 176 -5.59 -10.01 1.56
C THR A 176 -5.88 -10.00 3.05
N ASN A 177 -6.71 -10.93 3.52
CA ASN A 177 -6.88 -11.16 4.96
C ASN A 177 -5.81 -12.11 5.53
N GLY A 178 -5.01 -12.76 4.68
CA GLY A 178 -3.85 -13.53 5.10
C GLY A 178 -2.65 -12.64 5.42
N LEU A 179 -2.28 -12.58 6.70
CA LEU A 179 -1.05 -11.96 7.21
C LEU A 179 0.12 -12.91 6.93
N GLU A 180 0.75 -12.76 5.75
CA GLU A 180 1.91 -13.56 5.35
C GLU A 180 3.08 -13.36 6.31
N ARG A 181 3.45 -14.42 7.04
CA ARG A 181 4.53 -14.40 8.03
C ARG A 181 5.93 -14.38 7.42
N ASP A 182 6.06 -14.82 6.17
CA ASP A 182 7.32 -14.73 5.42
C ASP A 182 7.41 -13.39 4.67
N ASP A 183 8.28 -12.51 5.18
CA ASP A 183 8.47 -11.19 4.60
C ASP A 183 9.05 -11.20 3.18
N LEU A 184 9.86 -12.20 2.84
CA LEU A 184 10.38 -12.37 1.49
C LEU A 184 9.26 -12.79 0.53
N VAL A 185 8.34 -13.64 0.98
CA VAL A 185 7.21 -14.08 0.17
C VAL A 185 6.29 -12.92 -0.18
N HIS A 186 5.85 -12.12 0.80
CA HIS A 186 4.95 -11.01 0.47
C HIS A 186 5.65 -9.85 -0.24
N ALA A 187 6.96 -9.61 0.00
CA ALA A 187 7.73 -8.66 -0.77
C ALA A 187 7.80 -9.06 -2.26
N ARG A 188 8.16 -10.31 -2.56
CA ARG A 188 8.20 -10.84 -3.93
C ARG A 188 6.84 -10.80 -4.60
N ARG A 189 5.77 -11.19 -3.88
CA ARG A 189 4.38 -11.15 -4.38
C ARG A 189 3.96 -9.72 -4.71
N GLY A 190 4.25 -8.76 -3.83
CA GLY A 190 3.94 -7.36 -4.03
C GLY A 190 4.62 -6.80 -5.28
N VAL A 191 5.91 -7.08 -5.48
CA VAL A 191 6.64 -6.67 -6.69
C VAL A 191 6.03 -7.33 -7.94
N ALA A 192 5.77 -8.64 -7.91
CA ALA A 192 5.23 -9.36 -9.04
C ALA A 192 3.86 -8.82 -9.48
N LEU A 193 2.93 -8.67 -8.54
CA LEU A 193 1.58 -8.17 -8.81
C LEU A 193 1.59 -6.72 -9.30
N SER A 194 2.35 -5.84 -8.65
CA SER A 194 2.48 -4.45 -9.09
C SER A 194 3.13 -4.34 -10.47
N SER A 195 4.11 -5.20 -10.78
CA SER A 195 4.76 -5.22 -12.10
C SER A 195 3.82 -5.70 -13.21
N LEU A 196 3.02 -6.73 -12.93
CA LEU A 196 1.98 -7.21 -13.85
C LEU A 196 0.93 -6.14 -14.12
N ALA A 197 0.49 -5.42 -13.07
CA ALA A 197 -0.45 -4.31 -13.21
C ALA A 197 0.15 -3.18 -14.07
N ALA A 198 1.38 -2.74 -13.77
CA ALA A 198 2.08 -1.70 -14.57
C ALA A 198 2.36 -2.11 -16.03
N ALA A 199 2.30 -3.41 -16.35
CA ALA A 199 2.44 -3.89 -17.72
C ALA A 199 1.15 -3.79 -18.54
N LEU A 200 -0.02 -3.64 -17.91
CA LEU A 200 -1.32 -3.59 -18.61
C LEU A 200 -1.46 -2.41 -19.57
N THR A 201 -0.70 -1.34 -19.35
CA THR A 201 -0.72 -0.12 -20.17
C THR A 201 0.44 -0.05 -21.16
N ARG A 202 1.31 -1.07 -21.21
CA ARG A 202 2.39 -1.16 -22.19
C ARG A 202 1.87 -1.73 -23.51
N PRO A 203 2.34 -1.24 -24.67
CA PRO A 203 2.03 -1.88 -25.94
C PRO A 203 2.55 -3.33 -25.94
N PRO A 204 1.85 -4.30 -26.55
CA PRO A 204 2.38 -5.65 -26.73
C PRO A 204 3.70 -5.59 -27.51
N GLY A 205 4.81 -6.02 -26.89
CA GLY A 205 6.14 -6.07 -27.51
C GLY A 205 7.26 -5.35 -26.75
N ASP A 206 6.93 -4.49 -25.78
CA ASP A 206 7.90 -3.89 -24.84
C ASP A 206 8.06 -4.78 -23.59
N GLU A 207 8.65 -5.96 -23.76
CA GLU A 207 9.10 -6.75 -22.61
C GLU A 207 10.36 -6.09 -22.00
N PRO A 208 10.43 -5.97 -20.66
CA PRO A 208 11.65 -5.51 -20.01
C PRO A 208 12.76 -6.54 -20.26
N ARG A 209 13.89 -6.06 -20.79
CA ARG A 209 15.13 -6.84 -20.91
C ARG A 209 15.75 -7.11 -19.55
#